data_AF-A0A3S0ZFH0-F1
#
_entry.id   AF-A0A3S0ZFH0-F1
#
_cell.length_a   1.000
_cell.length_b   1.000
_cell.length_c   1.000
_cell.angle_alpha   90.00
_cell.angle_beta   90.00
_cell.angle_gamma   90.00
#
_symmetry.space_group_name_H-M   'P 1'
#
loop_
_entity.id
_entity.type
_entity.pdbx_description
1 polymer ?
#
loop_
_entity_poly.entity_id
_entity_poly.type
_entity_poly.pdbx_seq_one_letter_code
_entity_poly.pdbx_strand_id
1 'polypeptide(L)'
;MTIYEVLTGVVGFVLALGATAAIFAGLANWAGGFFVVRCAACHHLAFSTVNKPKTDCPHCKYPALLHPLYTAQHGTAMASTRVVGDKLHY
;
A
#
# COMPACT_ATOMS: atom_id res chain seq x y z
N MET A 1 20.46 -33.36 5.35
CA MET A 1 19.30 -33.57 4.47
C MET A 1 18.03 -32.93 5.01
N THR A 2 17.67 -33.15 6.28
CA THR A 2 16.48 -32.56 6.94
C THR A 2 16.37 -31.04 6.85
N ILE A 3 17.49 -30.30 6.96
CA ILE A 3 17.48 -28.82 6.87
C ILE A 3 16.97 -28.34 5.51
N TYR A 4 17.40 -28.97 4.42
CA TYR A 4 16.98 -28.60 3.07
C TYR A 4 15.52 -28.96 2.81
N GLU A 5 15.04 -30.08 3.35
CA GLU A 5 13.64 -30.49 3.26
C GLU A 5 12.73 -29.50 3.99
N VAL A 6 13.08 -29.13 5.22
CA VAL A 6 12.33 -28.14 6.00
C VAL A 6 12.32 -26.78 5.31
N LEU A 7 13.49 -26.30 4.85
CA LEU A 7 13.58 -25.01 4.16
C LEU A 7 12.74 -25.01 2.87
N THR A 8 12.79 -26.09 2.10
CA THR A 8 11.98 -26.22 0.88
C THR A 8 10.49 -26.26 1.20
N GLY A 9 10.09 -26.97 2.26
CA GLY A 9 8.70 -26.99 2.74
C GLY A 9 8.22 -25.60 3.15
N VAL A 10 9.04 -24.84 3.90
CA VAL A 10 8.71 -23.47 4.30
C VAL A 10 8.56 -22.54 3.09
N VAL A 11 9.51 -22.60 2.15
CA VAL A 11 9.44 -21.79 0.92
C VAL A 11 8.19 -22.14 0.11
N GLY A 12 7.91 -23.43 -0.08
CA GLY A 12 6.71 -23.90 -0.77
C GLY A 12 5.42 -23.42 -0.09
N PHE A 13 5.37 -23.46 1.24
CA PHE A 13 4.23 -22.98 2.01
C PHE A 13 4.03 -21.45 1.85
N VAL A 14 5.10 -20.66 1.95
CA VAL A 14 5.05 -19.21 1.76
C VAL A 14 4.58 -18.85 0.34
N LEU A 15 5.09 -19.55 -0.68
CA LEU A 15 4.67 -19.35 -2.06
C LEU A 15 3.20 -19.73 -2.27
N ALA A 16 2.75 -20.84 -1.69
CA ALA A 16 1.35 -21.26 -1.75
C ALA A 16 0.42 -20.22 -1.14
N LEU A 17 0.75 -19.71 0.07
CA LEU A 17 -0.02 -18.65 0.72
C LEU A 17 -0.04 -17.36 -0.12
N GLY A 18 1.12 -16.95 -0.65
CA GLY A 18 1.23 -15.77 -1.50
C GLY A 18 0.38 -15.89 -2.77
N ALA A 19 0.43 -17.06 -3.42
CA ALA A 19 -0.39 -17.35 -4.61
C ALA A 19 -1.89 -17.34 -4.28
N THR A 20 -2.30 -17.97 -3.18
CA THR A 20 -3.69 -17.95 -2.73
C THR A 20 -4.19 -16.53 -2.47
N ALA A 21 -3.41 -15.70 -1.77
CA ALA A 21 -3.75 -14.30 -1.54
C ALA A 21 -3.88 -13.49 -2.84
N ALA A 22 -2.96 -13.70 -3.79
CA ALA A 22 -3.01 -13.05 -5.10
C ALA A 22 -4.25 -13.46 -5.91
N ILE A 23 -4.66 -14.73 -5.86
CA ILE A 23 -5.89 -15.21 -6.50
C ILE A 23 -7.11 -14.50 -5.90
N PHE A 24 -7.23 -14.44 -4.57
CA PHE A 24 -8.33 -13.73 -3.92
C PHE A 24 -8.34 -12.23 -4.23
N ALA A 25 -7.17 -11.59 -4.29
CA ALA A 25 -7.07 -10.18 -4.70
C ALA A 25 -7.52 -9.98 -6.15
N GLY A 26 -7.15 -10.89 -7.06
CA GLY A 26 -7.63 -10.88 -8.45
C GLY A 26 -9.13 -11.08 -8.58
N LEU A 27 -9.70 -12.01 -7.81
CA LEU A 27 -11.16 -12.22 -7.73
C LEU A 27 -11.87 -10.98 -7.17
N ALA A 28 -11.32 -10.36 -6.13
CA ALA A 28 -11.85 -9.12 -5.58
C ALA A 28 -11.78 -7.97 -6.60
N ASN A 29 -10.72 -7.90 -7.42
CA ASN A 29 -10.63 -6.95 -8.53
C ASN A 29 -11.70 -7.19 -9.58
N TRP A 30 -11.92 -8.45 -9.98
CA TRP A 30 -12.99 -8.82 -10.90
C TRP A 30 -14.39 -8.52 -10.35
N ALA A 31 -14.63 -8.79 -9.07
CA ALA A 31 -15.88 -8.46 -8.39
C ALA A 31 -16.05 -6.95 -8.12
N GLY A 32 -15.06 -6.14 -8.46
CA GLY A 32 -15.08 -4.69 -8.30
C GLY A 32 -14.87 -4.20 -6.86
N GLY A 33 -14.29 -5.02 -5.99
CA GLY A 33 -14.01 -4.70 -4.59
C GLY A 33 -12.55 -4.35 -4.27
N PHE A 34 -11.61 -4.57 -5.20
CA PHE A 34 -10.18 -4.29 -4.97
C PHE A 34 -9.44 -3.90 -6.25
N PHE A 35 -9.01 -2.65 -6.34
CA PHE A 35 -8.31 -2.10 -7.50
C PHE A 35 -6.94 -1.58 -7.11
N VAL A 36 -5.97 -1.79 -7.98
CA VAL A 36 -4.68 -1.11 -7.93
C VAL A 36 -4.78 0.17 -8.74
N VAL A 37 -4.85 1.31 -8.06
CA VAL A 37 -5.03 2.63 -8.69
C VAL A 37 -3.79 3.50 -8.48
N ARG A 38 -3.56 4.44 -9.38
CA ARG A 38 -2.57 5.50 -9.16
C ARG A 38 -3.18 6.60 -8.30
N CYS A 39 -2.41 7.08 -7.35
CA CYS A 39 -2.78 8.28 -6.62
C CYS A 39 -2.60 9.52 -7.50
N ALA A 40 -3.54 10.46 -7.45
CA ALA A 40 -3.46 11.70 -8.22
C ALA A 40 -2.42 12.69 -7.66
N ALA A 41 -2.07 12.59 -6.37
CA ALA A 41 -1.10 13.46 -5.72
C ALA A 41 0.34 12.89 -5.79
N CYS A 42 0.52 11.64 -5.37
CA CYS A 42 1.84 11.00 -5.24
C CYS A 42 2.27 10.21 -6.50
N HIS A 43 1.36 9.96 -7.45
CA HIS A 43 1.55 9.05 -8.61
C HIS A 43 2.00 7.61 -8.29
N HIS A 44 2.14 7.26 -7.01
CA HIS A 44 2.39 5.89 -6.56
C HIS A 44 1.14 5.01 -6.68
N LEU A 45 1.39 3.70 -6.79
CA LEU A 45 0.35 2.68 -6.76
C LEU A 45 -0.20 2.55 -5.35
N ALA A 46 -1.52 2.57 -5.22
CA ALA A 46 -2.25 2.33 -3.99
C ALA A 46 -3.42 1.39 -4.24
N PHE A 47 -3.85 0.69 -3.20
CA PHE A 47 -5.05 -0.15 -3.26
C PHE A 47 -6.29 0.68 -2.91
N SER A 48 -7.38 0.45 -3.64
CA SER A 48 -8.66 1.15 -3.48
C SER A 48 -9.82 0.17 -3.71
N THR A 49 -10.93 0.34 -3.01
CA THR A 49 -12.16 -0.42 -3.29
C THR A 49 -12.97 0.18 -4.44
N VAL A 50 -12.53 1.31 -4.98
CA VAL A 50 -13.18 2.02 -6.09
C VAL A 50 -12.17 2.21 -7.23
N ASN A 51 -12.58 1.91 -8.47
CA ASN A 51 -11.77 2.07 -9.67
C ASN A 51 -11.68 3.53 -10.14
N LYS A 52 -11.19 4.41 -9.26
CA LYS A 52 -10.91 5.81 -9.57
C LYS A 52 -9.56 6.20 -8.97
N PRO A 53 -8.85 7.18 -9.57
CA PRO A 53 -7.65 7.73 -8.98
C PRO A 53 -7.94 8.18 -7.56
N LYS A 54 -7.22 7.62 -6.58
CA LYS A 54 -7.41 8.00 -5.19
C LYS A 54 -6.68 9.33 -4.96
N THR A 55 -7.38 10.30 -4.37
CA THR A 55 -6.78 11.59 -3.98
C THR A 55 -5.73 11.39 -2.89
N ASP A 56 -5.96 10.42 -2.00
CA ASP A 56 -5.13 10.21 -0.81
C ASP A 56 -4.60 8.76 -0.72
N CYS A 57 -3.29 8.59 -0.96
CA CYS A 57 -2.55 7.34 -0.74
C CYS A 57 -2.13 7.24 0.75
N PRO A 58 -2.02 6.04 1.35
CA PRO A 58 -1.46 5.89 2.72
C PRO A 58 -0.08 6.53 2.84
N HIS A 59 0.65 6.58 1.72
CA HIS A 59 1.94 7.24 1.58
C HIS A 59 1.87 8.78 1.65
N CYS A 60 0.78 9.38 1.15
CA CYS A 60 0.48 10.80 1.34
C CYS A 60 -0.03 11.08 2.75
N LYS A 61 -0.79 10.13 3.33
CA LYS A 61 -1.45 10.33 4.63
C LYS A 61 -0.49 10.21 5.82
N TYR A 62 0.53 9.37 5.69
CA TYR A 62 1.52 9.11 6.75
C TYR A 62 2.96 9.28 6.25
N PRO A 63 3.34 10.48 5.77
CA PRO A 63 4.68 10.71 5.22
C PRO A 63 5.75 10.56 6.31
N ALA A 64 5.42 10.82 7.58
CA ALA A 64 6.34 10.68 8.71
C ALA A 64 6.74 9.22 9.01
N LEU A 65 5.87 8.23 8.70
CA LEU A 65 6.20 6.81 8.87
C LEU A 65 7.09 6.29 7.74
N LEU A 66 6.86 6.76 6.51
CA LEU A 66 7.57 6.27 5.33
C LEU A 66 8.88 7.03 5.07
N HIS A 67 8.95 8.30 5.47
CA HIS A 67 10.14 9.14 5.32
C HIS A 67 10.33 10.10 6.52
N PRO A 68 10.77 9.58 7.69
CA PRO A 68 10.93 10.39 8.91
C PRO A 68 11.99 11.49 8.75
N LEU A 69 13.08 11.23 8.03
CA LEU A 69 14.16 12.20 7.84
C LEU A 69 13.78 13.34 6.88
N TYR A 70 13.03 13.03 5.82
CA TYR A 70 12.57 14.02 4.85
C TYR A 70 11.48 14.93 5.43
N THR A 71 10.57 14.36 6.22
CA THR A 71 9.51 15.12 6.91
C THR A 71 10.06 16.05 7.98
N ALA A 72 11.10 15.64 8.71
CA ALA A 72 11.78 16.50 9.67
C ALA A 72 12.46 17.72 9.01
N GLN A 73 12.95 17.57 7.76
CA GLN A 73 13.66 18.62 7.03
C GLN A 73 12.75 19.53 6.21
N HIS A 74 11.56 19.06 5.79
CA HIS A 74 10.68 19.77 4.86
C HIS A 74 9.21 19.88 5.31
N GLY A 75 8.92 19.66 6.60
CA GLY A 75 7.55 19.60 7.14
C GLY A 75 6.65 20.78 6.82
N THR A 76 7.18 21.99 6.62
CA THR A 76 6.39 23.18 6.27
C THR A 76 5.95 23.22 4.79
N ALA A 77 6.70 22.59 3.88
CA ALA A 77 6.34 22.51 2.46
C ALA A 77 5.35 21.37 2.15
N MET A 78 5.34 20.30 2.96
CA MET A 78 4.31 19.24 2.89
C MET A 78 3.01 19.61 3.62
N ALA A 79 3.06 20.49 4.63
CA ALA A 79 1.85 21.04 5.26
C ALA A 79 0.97 21.86 4.29
N SER A 80 1.55 22.39 3.20
CA SER A 80 0.78 23.09 2.16
C SER A 80 0.05 22.15 1.19
N THR A 81 0.39 20.85 1.15
CA THR A 81 -0.46 19.83 0.53
C THR A 81 -1.45 19.34 1.57
N ARG A 82 -2.27 20.27 2.07
CA ARG A 82 -3.37 20.00 2.99
C ARG A 82 -4.31 19.01 2.32
N VAL A 83 -4.32 17.78 2.83
CA VAL A 83 -5.30 16.75 2.47
C VAL A 83 -6.68 17.35 2.70
N VAL A 84 -7.44 17.53 1.61
CA VAL A 84 -8.83 17.99 1.66
C VAL A 84 -9.62 16.95 2.46
N GLY A 85 -9.96 17.31 3.70
CA GLY A 85 -10.77 16.46 4.58
C GLY A 85 -10.04 15.77 5.72
N ASP A 86 -8.80 16.17 6.07
CA ASP A 86 -8.20 15.66 7.30
C ASP A 86 -8.92 16.21 8.54
N LYS A 87 -9.67 15.33 9.21
CA LYS A 87 -10.31 15.62 10.51
C LYS A 87 -9.38 15.33 11.68
N LEU A 88 -8.19 14.78 11.42
CA LEU A 88 -7.17 14.56 12.42
C LEU A 88 -6.14 15.66 12.21
N HIS A 89 -6.31 16.78 12.90
CA HIS A 89 -5.41 17.93 12.85
C HIS A 89 -3.99 17.53 13.29
N TYR A 90 -3.14 17.08 12.36
CA TYR A 90 -1.70 16.97 12.53
C TYR A 90 -0.95 17.62 11.37
#